data_AF-A0A3B9X1A2-F1
#
_entry.id   AF-A0A3B9X1A2-F1
#
_cell.length_a   1.000
_cell.length_b   1.000
_cell.length_c   1.000
_cell.angle_alpha   90.00
_cell.angle_beta   90.00
_cell.angle_gamma   90.00
#
_symmetry.space_group_name_H-M   'P 1'
#
loop_
_entity.id
_entity.type
_entity.pdbx_description
1 polymer ?
#
loop_
_entity_poly.entity_id
_entity_poly.type
_entity_poly.pdbx_seq_one_letter_code
_entity_poly.pdbx_strand_id
1 'polypeptide(L)' 'AVGGAAYLVSKAIKKSRVVAFEDLGMEAIHEFEVDEMPVTVAVDVNGTSVHRTGPAIWKKHIAEEHVIEVK' A
#
# COMPACT_ATOMS: atom_id res chain seq x y z
N ALA A 1 0.67 0.76 -1.93
CA ALA A 1 1.74 0.39 -2.87
C ALA A 1 2.46 -0.85 -2.34
N VAL A 2 2.90 -1.76 -3.21
CA VAL A 2 3.67 -2.93 -2.81
C VAL A 2 5.14 -2.51 -2.62
N GLY A 3 5.64 -2.52 -1.38
CA GLY A 3 7.03 -2.19 -1.07
C GLY A 3 8.01 -3.21 -1.68
N GLY A 4 9.17 -2.74 -2.16
CA GLY A 4 10.22 -3.60 -2.75
C GLY A 4 10.03 -3.92 -4.25
N ALA A 5 8.86 -3.66 -4.83
CA ALA A 5 8.56 -3.87 -6.26
C ALA A 5 8.71 -2.60 -7.12
N ALA A 6 9.54 -1.64 -6.69
CA ALA A 6 9.59 -0.29 -7.29
C ALA A 6 9.87 -0.30 -8.81
N TYR A 7 10.69 -1.23 -9.29
CA TYR A 7 10.95 -1.39 -10.74
C TYR A 7 9.72 -1.85 -11.54
N LEU A 8 8.86 -2.70 -10.96
CA LEU A 8 7.63 -3.13 -11.64
C LEU A 8 6.57 -2.04 -11.57
N VAL A 9 6.50 -1.32 -10.45
CA VAL A 9 5.59 -0.18 -10.27
C VAL A 9 5.98 0.98 -11.20
N SER A 10 7.27 1.22 -11.45
CA SER A 10 7.71 2.28 -12.36
C SER A 10 7.24 2.07 -13.80
N LYS A 11 6.91 0.84 -14.22
CA LYS A 11 6.31 0.57 -15.54
C LYS A 11 4.92 1.19 -15.72
N ALA A 12 4.22 1.49 -14.63
CA ALA A 12 2.94 2.19 -14.64
C ALA A 12 3.10 3.71 -14.82
N ILE A 13 4.32 4.26 -14.66
CA ILE A 13 4.60 5.70 -14.81
C ILE A 13 4.90 5.98 -16.29
N LYS A 14 4.05 6.80 -16.93
CA LYS A 14 4.19 7.21 -18.34
C LYS A 14 4.99 8.49 -18.49
N LYS A 15 4.89 9.42 -17.55
CA LYS A 15 5.70 10.66 -17.49
C LYS A 15 5.98 11.05 -16.05
N SER A 16 7.11 11.74 -15.85
CA SER A 16 7.51 12.34 -14.57
C SER A 16 8.14 13.70 -14.83
N ARG A 17 7.80 14.70 -14.02
CA ARG A 17 8.52 15.98 -13.97
C ARG A 17 8.54 16.56 -12.56
N VAL A 18 9.61 17.27 -12.22
CA VAL A 18 9.68 18.08 -11.01
C VAL A 18 8.79 19.31 -11.20
N VAL A 19 7.97 19.63 -10.21
CA VAL A 19 7.08 20.81 -10.23
C VAL A 19 7.44 21.86 -9.18
N ALA A 20 8.17 21.49 -8.13
CA ALA A 20 8.66 22.42 -7.11
C ALA A 20 9.84 21.82 -6.32
N PHE A 21 10.67 22.70 -5.74
CA PHE A 21 11.79 22.37 -4.83
C PHE A 21 12.84 21.42 -5.44
N GLU A 22 13.33 21.76 -6.64
CA GLU A 22 14.32 20.93 -7.37
C GLU A 22 15.62 20.69 -6.60
N ASP A 23 15.99 21.63 -5.72
CA ASP A 23 17.15 21.55 -4.83
C ASP A 23 17.07 20.41 -3.80
N LEU A 24 15.87 19.89 -3.51
CA LEU A 24 15.66 18.73 -2.65
C LEU A 24 15.93 17.38 -3.35
N GLY A 25 16.27 17.39 -4.65
CA GLY A 25 16.63 16.20 -5.40
C GLY A 25 15.50 15.16 -5.42
N MET A 26 15.74 13.98 -4.82
CA MET A 26 14.77 12.88 -4.81
C MET A 26 13.53 13.14 -3.95
N GLU A 27 13.57 14.17 -3.08
CA GLU A 27 12.45 14.58 -2.21
C GLU A 27 11.64 15.74 -2.79
N ALA A 28 11.98 16.22 -4.00
CA ALA A 28 11.25 17.27 -4.69
C ALA A 28 9.78 16.86 -4.95
N ILE A 29 8.90 17.84 -5.22
CA ILE A 29 7.53 17.52 -5.61
C ILE A 29 7.54 17.10 -7.08
N HIS A 30 7.07 15.88 -7.35
CA HIS A 30 6.95 15.33 -8.69
C HIS A 30 5.49 15.20 -9.12
N GLU A 31 5.21 15.57 -10.37
CA GLU A 31 3.98 15.18 -11.05
C GLU A 31 4.25 13.93 -11.89
N PHE A 32 3.37 12.93 -11.75
CA PHE A 32 3.42 11.69 -12.52
C PHE A 32 2.13 11.52 -13.34
N GLU A 33 2.29 11.16 -14.61
CA GLU A 33 1.22 10.59 -15.41
C GLU A 33 1.29 9.07 -15.26
N VAL A 34 0.23 8.45 -14.74
CA VAL A 34 0.19 7.01 -14.42
C VAL A 34 -0.95 6.32 -15.16
N ASP A 35 -0.72 5.07 -15.50
CA ASP A 35 -1.67 4.21 -16.21
C ASP A 35 -1.56 2.78 -15.67
N GLU A 36 -2.71 2.18 -15.37
CA GLU A 36 -2.84 0.86 -14.73
C GLU A 36 -1.97 0.65 -13.46
N MET A 37 -1.83 1.69 -12.63
CA MET A 37 -1.03 1.60 -11.41
C MET A 37 -1.68 0.71 -10.34
N PRO A 38 -1.03 -0.38 -9.88
CA PRO A 38 -1.63 -1.30 -8.92
C PRO A 38 -1.70 -0.66 -7.52
N VAL A 39 -2.91 -0.56 -6.98
CA VAL A 39 -3.17 0.00 -5.64
C VAL A 39 -4.18 -0.84 -4.86
N THR A 40 -4.17 -0.68 -3.54
CA THR A 40 -5.12 -1.32 -2.63
C THR A 40 -5.69 -0.26 -1.71
N VAL A 41 -7.00 -0.32 -1.46
CA VAL A 41 -7.68 0.60 -0.53
C VAL A 41 -7.33 0.19 0.90
N ALA A 42 -6.56 1.03 1.59
CA ALA A 42 -6.18 0.81 2.99
C ALA A 42 -7.18 1.45 3.98
N VAL A 43 -7.74 2.60 3.60
CA VAL A 43 -8.78 3.30 4.36
C VAL A 43 -9.86 3.77 3.37
N ASP A 44 -11.12 3.46 3.65
CA ASP A 44 -12.26 3.87 2.83
C ASP A 44 -12.87 5.19 3.31
N VAL A 45 -13.85 5.71 2.55
CA VAL A 45 -14.56 6.96 2.87
C VAL A 45 -15.44 6.89 4.12
N ASN A 46 -15.71 5.69 4.64
CA ASN A 46 -16.48 5.46 5.86
C ASN A 46 -15.58 5.36 7.09
N GLY A 47 -14.25 5.50 6.94
CA GLY A 47 -13.28 5.38 8.02
C GLY A 47 -12.91 3.93 8.37
N THR A 48 -13.29 2.96 7.54
CA THR A 48 -12.87 1.56 7.69
C THR A 48 -11.40 1.45 7.31
N SER A 49 -10.58 0.84 8.17
CA SER A 49 -9.14 0.68 7.95
C SER A 49 -8.71 -0.78 7.98
N VAL A 50 -7.92 -1.21 6.99
CA VAL A 50 -7.33 -2.57 6.94
C VAL A 50 -6.42 -2.86 8.13
N HIS A 51 -5.80 -1.83 8.72
CA HIS A 51 -4.98 -1.96 9.93
C HIS A 51 -5.82 -2.26 11.19
N ARG A 52 -7.15 -2.06 11.13
CA ARG A 52 -8.09 -2.44 12.20
C ARG A 52 -8.79 -3.75 11.87
N THR A 53 -9.32 -3.87 10.67
CA THR A 53 -10.12 -5.04 10.26
C THR A 53 -9.24 -6.27 10.05
N GLY A 54 -8.07 -6.13 9.44
CA GLY A 54 -7.14 -7.23 9.17
C GLY A 54 -6.77 -8.02 10.43
N PRO A 55 -6.20 -7.37 11.47
CA PRO A 55 -5.89 -8.05 12.73
C PRO A 55 -7.12 -8.68 13.40
N ALA A 56 -8.28 -8.03 13.34
CA ALA A 56 -9.51 -8.55 13.93
C ALA A 56 -10.02 -9.82 13.23
N ILE A 57 -10.01 -9.83 11.89
CA ILE A 57 -10.40 -10.98 11.06
C ILE A 57 -9.46 -12.16 11.34
N TRP A 58 -8.15 -11.95 11.26
CA TRP A 58 -7.18 -13.03 11.50
C TRP A 58 -7.19 -13.53 12.93
N LYS A 59 -7.40 -12.66 13.93
CA LYS A 59 -7.57 -13.09 15.32
C LYS A 59 -8.74 -14.06 15.48
N LYS A 60 -9.86 -13.80 14.79
CA LYS A 60 -11.02 -14.70 14.78
C LYS A 60 -10.70 -16.03 14.09
N HIS A 61 -10.13 -15.99 12.89
CA HIS A 61 -9.74 -17.22 12.17
C HIS A 61 -8.75 -18.09 12.95
N ILE A 62 -7.71 -17.49 13.52
CA ILE A 62 -6.71 -18.22 14.33
C ILE A 62 -7.37 -18.89 15.54
N ALA A 63 -8.32 -18.22 16.20
CA ALA A 63 -9.05 -18.78 17.34
C ALA A 63 -10.00 -19.92 16.93
N GLU A 64 -10.57 -19.86 15.73
CA GLU A 64 -11.44 -20.90 15.17
C GLU A 64 -10.65 -22.11 14.64
N GLU A 65 -9.45 -21.91 14.10
CA GLU A 65 -8.68 -22.95 13.41
C GLU A 65 -7.78 -23.78 14.35
N HIS A 66 -7.48 -23.36 15.59
CA HIS A 66 -6.55 -24.09 16.46
C HIS A 66 -6.92 -24.12 17.95
N VAL A 67 -7.81 -25.05 18.32
CA VAL A 67 -7.71 -25.79 19.59
C VAL A 67 -6.69 -26.92 19.36
N ILE A 68 -5.39 -26.64 19.47
CA ILE A 68 -4.39 -27.71 19.53
C ILE A 68 -4.15 -27.97 21.01
N GLU A 69 -4.70 -29.07 21.53
CA GLU A 69 -4.30 -29.61 22.83
C GLU A 69 -2.84 -30.06 22.72
N VAL A 70 -1.94 -29.26 23.29
CA VAL A 70 -0.57 -29.70 23.54
C VAL A 70 -0.62 -30.62 24.77
N LYS A 71 -0.36 -31.91 24.55
CA LYS A 71 -0.15 -32.92 25.59
C LYS A 71 1.16 -32.72 26.33
#